data_AF-A0A7T8K9H5-F1
#
_entry.id   AF-A0A7T8K9H5-F1
#
_cell.length_a   1.000
_cell.length_b   1.000
_cell.length_c   1.000
_cell.angle_alpha   90.00
_cell.angle_beta   90.00
_cell.angle_gamma   90.00
#
_symmetry.space_group_name_H-M   'P 1'
#
loop_
_entity.id
_entity.type
_entity.pdbx_description
1 polymer ?
#
loop_
_entity_poly.entity_id
_entity_poly.type
_entity_poly.pdbx_seq_one_letter_code
_entity_poly.pdbx_strand_id
1 'polypeptide(L)' 'MAHPQNIIWSPVKRTDIAWNFEKFLISPTGEPLRRYSKKYQTINIANDIEALL' A
#
# COMPACT_ATOMS: atom_id res chain seq x y z
N MET A 1 9.84 5.18 -5.92
CA MET A 1 10.11 6.50 -6.54
C MET A 1 10.96 6.31 -7.78
N ALA A 2 10.86 7.20 -8.78
CA ALA A 2 11.71 7.14 -9.98
C ALA A 2 12.96 8.03 -9.86
N HIS A 3 12.85 9.17 -9.16
CA HIS A 3 13.95 10.12 -8.96
C HIS A 3 14.39 10.13 -7.49
N PRO A 4 15.71 10.07 -7.21
CA PRO A 4 16.23 10.12 -5.84
C PRO A 4 15.83 11.38 -5.08
N GLN A 5 15.67 12.51 -5.78
CA GLN A 5 15.29 13.80 -5.21
C GLN A 5 13.92 13.81 -4.54
N ASN A 6 13.06 12.83 -4.86
CA ASN A 6 11.75 12.68 -4.22
C ASN A 6 11.85 12.02 -2.84
N ILE A 7 13.04 11.59 -2.42
CA ILE A 7 13.31 10.96 -1.12
C ILE A 7 13.98 12.02 -0.23
N ILE A 8 13.21 12.57 0.70
CA ILE A 8 13.65 13.64 1.61
C ILE A 8 13.68 13.18 3.09
N TRP A 9 13.62 11.86 3.33
CA TRP A 9 13.63 11.28 4.68
C TRP A 9 14.84 10.36 4.89
N SER A 10 15.14 10.11 6.17
CA SER A 10 16.20 9.21 6.62
C SER A 10 15.79 8.54 7.95
N PRO A 11 16.08 7.25 8.18
CA PRO A 11 16.73 6.33 7.23
C PRO A 11 15.78 5.90 6.11
N VAL A 12 16.35 5.59 4.94
CA VAL A 12 15.61 5.00 3.81
C VAL A 12 15.60 3.49 3.96
N LYS A 13 14.42 2.87 3.91
CA LYS A 13 14.26 1.41 3.97
C LYS A 13 13.60 0.88 2.71
N ARG A 14 13.89 -0.38 2.36
CA ARG A 14 13.26 -1.06 1.21
C ARG A 14 11.74 -1.21 1.36
N THR A 15 11.22 -1.16 2.58
CA THR A 15 9.80 -1.33 2.90
C THR A 15 9.02 -0.01 2.95
N ASP A 16 9.67 1.13 2.75
CA ASP A 16 9.06 2.46 2.82
C ASP A 16 7.88 2.60 1.84
N ILE A 17 6.96 3.51 2.16
CA ILE A 17 5.84 3.85 1.29
C ILE A 17 6.39 4.63 0.08
N ALA A 18 6.15 4.11 -1.13
CA ALA A 18 6.79 4.61 -2.33
C ALA A 18 6.09 5.79 -2.99
N TRP A 19 4.86 6.13 -2.56
CA TRP A 19 4.13 7.37 -2.88
C TRP A 19 2.77 7.44 -2.18
N ASN A 20 2.07 8.56 -2.41
CA ASN A 20 0.64 8.71 -2.13
C ASN A 20 -0.18 7.57 -2.75
N PHE A 21 -1.25 7.18 -2.04
CA PHE A 21 -2.20 6.14 -2.42
C PHE A 21 -1.60 4.72 -2.52
N GLU A 22 -0.60 4.36 -1.73
CA GLU A 22 -0.47 2.95 -1.34
C GLU A 22 -1.60 2.56 -0.39
N LYS A 23 -2.01 1.29 -0.43
CA LYS A 23 -3.13 0.78 0.38
C LYS A 23 -2.73 -0.51 1.07
N PHE A 24 -3.30 -0.74 2.24
CA PHE A 24 -3.12 -1.96 3.01
C PHE A 24 -4.51 -2.51 3.34
N LEU A 25 -4.75 -3.78 3.02
CA LEU A 25 -5.96 -4.50 3.40
C LEU A 25 -5.68 -5.28 4.68
N ILE A 26 -6.51 -5.05 5.69
CA ILE A 26 -6.41 -5.62 7.03
C ILE A 26 -7.63 -6.51 7.24
N SER A 27 -7.44 -7.67 7.86
CA SER A 27 -8.53 -8.59 8.20
C SER A 27 -9.42 -8.03 9.32
N PRO A 28 -10.63 -8.59 9.52
CA PRO A 28 -11.46 -8.29 10.68
C PRO A 28 -10.77 -8.62 12.02
N THR A 29 -9.80 -9.54 12.03
CA THR A 29 -8.99 -9.90 13.20
C THR A 29 -7.79 -8.95 13.42
N GLY A 30 -7.58 -7.97 12.55
CA GLY A 30 -6.50 -6.99 12.65
C GLY A 30 -5.18 -7.39 11.98
N GLU A 31 -5.15 -8.50 11.26
CA GLU A 31 -3.94 -9.00 10.59
C GLU A 31 -3.77 -8.37 9.19
N PRO A 32 -2.56 -7.93 8.79
CA PRO A 32 -2.31 -7.45 7.44
C PRO A 32 -2.37 -8.58 6.41
N LEU A 33 -3.24 -8.44 5.40
CA LEU A 33 -3.44 -9.47 4.38
C LEU A 33 -2.73 -9.14 3.07
N ARG A 34 -2.83 -7.88 2.61
CA ARG A 34 -2.25 -7.47 1.32
C ARG A 34 -1.85 -6.01 1.31
N ARG A 35 -0.78 -5.70 0.57
CA ARG A 35 -0.31 -4.34 0.26
C ARG A 35 -0.47 -4.08 -1.23
N TYR A 36 -1.10 -2.97 -1.59
CA TYR A 36 -1.31 -2.54 -2.97
C TYR A 36 -0.42 -1.35 -3.30
N SER A 37 0.20 -1.39 -4.49
CA SER A 37 1.03 -0.30 -4.96
C SER A 37 0.21 0.97 -5.21
N LYS A 38 0.90 2.12 -5.25
CA LYS A 38 0.31 3.42 -5.59
C LYS A 38 -0.50 3.47 -6.88
N LYS A 39 -0.15 2.63 -7.86
CA LYS A 39 -0.80 2.59 -9.18
C LYS A 39 -2.02 1.69 -9.20
N TYR A 40 -2.19 0.83 -8.19
CA TYR A 40 -3.33 -0.07 -8.13
C TYR A 40 -4.60 0.73 -7.86
N GLN A 41 -5.61 0.56 -8.72
CA GLN A 41 -6.86 1.31 -8.60
C GLN A 41 -7.61 0.87 -7.35
N THR A 42 -8.04 1.82 -6.54
CA THR A 42 -8.77 1.54 -5.29
C THR A 42 -10.05 0.75 -5.55
N ILE A 43 -10.76 1.02 -6.64
CA ILE A 43 -12.00 0.31 -6.97
C ILE A 43 -11.81 -1.20 -7.17
N ASN A 44 -10.65 -1.63 -7.64
CA ASN A 44 -10.37 -3.06 -7.85
C ASN A 44 -10.13 -3.81 -6.52
N ILE A 45 -9.90 -3.08 -5.41
CA ILE A 45 -9.77 -3.67 -4.07
C ILE A 45 -11.15 -4.10 -3.53
N ALA A 46 -12.26 -3.64 -4.12
CA ALA A 46 -13.61 -4.01 -3.69
C ALA A 46 -13.83 -5.53 -3.65
N ASN A 47 -13.37 -6.26 -4.67
CA ASN A 47 -13.48 -7.72 -4.71
C ASN A 47 -12.69 -8.40 -3.58
N ASP A 48 -11.51 -7.85 -3.25
CA ASP A 48 -10.69 -8.37 -2.15
C ASP A 48 -11.31 -8.06 -0.78
N ILE A 49 -12.06 -6.96 -0.66
CA ILE A 49 -12.82 -6.62 0.56
C ILE A 49 -14.02 -7.55 0.69
N GLU A 50 -14.77 -7.79 -0.39
CA GLU A 50 -15.94 -8.66 -0.39
C GLU A 50 -15.59 -10.10 0.00
N ALA A 51 -14.41 -10.60 -0.40
CA ALA A 51 -13.91 -11.92 0.02
C ALA A 51 -13.61 -12.06 1.53
N LEU A 52 -13.65 -10.96 2.30
CA LEU A 52 -13.42 -10.94 3.74
C LEU A 52 -14.69 -10.73 4.57
N LEU A 53 -15.84 -10.55 3.91
CA LEU A 53 -17.16 -10.42 4.53
C LEU A 53 -17.81 -11.78 4.74
#